data_AF-A0A3P1XV43-F1
#
_entry.id   AF-A0A3P1XV43-F1
#
_cell.length_a   1.000
_cell.length_b   1.000
_cell.length_c   1.000
_cell.angle_alpha   90.00
_cell.angle_beta   90.00
_cell.angle_gamma   90.00
#
_symmetry.space_group_name_H-M   'P 1'
#
loop_
_entity.id
_entity.type
_entity.pdbx_description
1 polymer ?
#
loop_
_entity_poly.entity_id
_entity_poly.type
_entity_poly.pdbx_seq_one_letter_code
_entity_poly.pdbx_strand_id
1 'polypeptide(L)'
;MSDENKSRRCSFELFPDERTGDKIADELIANEKLKERGRFMRAMLVTGAAFAAIDKRLPLLISELLTENTTLDDINKVISSVIPGAFSVEKKLLELLEKQSGLH
;
A
#
# COMPACT_ATOMS: atom_id res chain seq x y z
N MET A 1 -4.22 35.93 16.74
CA MET A 1 -3.82 34.58 17.21
C MET A 1 -4.86 33.59 16.71
N SER A 2 -4.47 32.70 15.79
CA SER A 2 -4.89 31.28 15.71
C SER A 2 -4.40 30.67 14.39
N ASP A 3 -3.11 30.37 14.29
CA ASP A 3 -2.67 29.29 13.39
C ASP A 3 -2.98 27.97 14.11
N GLU A 4 -4.25 27.57 14.05
CA GLU A 4 -4.62 26.22 14.47
C GLU A 4 -3.98 25.24 13.50
N ASN A 5 -2.95 24.55 13.98
CA ASN A 5 -2.39 23.41 13.27
C ASN A 5 -3.51 22.36 13.11
N LYS A 6 -4.15 22.33 11.93
CA LYS A 6 -5.29 21.46 11.56
C LYS A 6 -4.90 19.97 11.47
N SER A 7 -3.86 19.55 12.17
CA SER A 7 -3.44 18.16 12.23
C SER A 7 -4.45 17.35 13.05
N ARG A 8 -4.92 16.23 12.50
CA ARG A 8 -5.71 15.24 13.25
C ARG A 8 -4.77 14.16 13.79
N ARG A 9 -4.86 13.87 15.09
CA ARG A 9 -4.18 12.71 15.69
C ARG A 9 -4.97 11.43 15.36
N CYS A 10 -4.28 10.41 14.88
CA CYS A 10 -4.79 9.06 14.72
C CYS A 10 -3.93 8.13 15.58
N SER A 11 -4.53 7.13 16.18
CA SER A 11 -3.84 6.14 17.02
C SER A 11 -4.50 4.78 16.83
N PHE A 12 -3.67 3.76 16.74
CA PHE A 12 -4.04 2.36 16.61
C PHE A 12 -2.97 1.53 17.31
N GLU A 13 -3.33 0.32 17.68
CA GLU A 13 -2.44 -0.61 18.36
C GLU A 13 -1.95 -1.67 17.36
N LEU A 14 -0.70 -2.08 17.53
CA LEU A 14 -0.13 -3.25 16.88
C LEU A 14 0.00 -4.34 17.93
N PHE A 15 -0.19 -5.59 17.53
CA PHE A 15 -0.08 -6.77 18.39
C PHE A 15 1.03 -7.72 17.85
N PRO A 16 2.32 -7.37 17.97
CA PRO A 16 3.44 -8.13 17.38
C PRO A 16 3.53 -9.60 17.81
N ASP A 17 3.11 -9.90 19.04
CA ASP A 17 3.15 -11.27 19.58
C ASP A 17 1.98 -12.14 19.07
N GLU A 18 0.95 -11.51 18.50
CA GLU A 18 -0.28 -12.19 18.04
C GLU A 18 -0.37 -12.23 16.51
N ARG A 19 0.19 -11.24 15.81
CA ARG A 19 0.01 -11.04 14.36
C ARG A 19 1.33 -10.81 13.66
N THR A 20 1.64 -11.67 12.69
CA THR A 20 2.88 -11.59 11.90
C THR A 20 3.04 -10.25 11.17
N GLY A 21 1.96 -9.74 10.56
CA GLY A 21 2.01 -8.44 9.88
C GLY A 21 2.32 -7.27 10.82
N ASP A 22 1.75 -7.28 12.03
CA ASP A 22 2.00 -6.27 13.05
C ASP A 22 3.44 -6.31 13.55
N LYS A 23 3.99 -7.52 13.72
CA LYS A 23 5.40 -7.70 14.07
C LYS A 23 6.34 -7.10 13.03
N ILE A 24 6.11 -7.38 11.76
CA ILE A 24 6.93 -6.84 10.67
C ILE A 24 6.81 -5.32 10.62
N ALA A 25 5.60 -4.78 10.77
CA ALA A 25 5.39 -3.34 10.80
C ALA A 25 6.12 -2.67 11.98
N ASP A 26 6.05 -3.26 13.18
CA ASP A 26 6.74 -2.78 14.38
C ASP A 26 8.27 -2.76 14.18
N GLU A 27 8.83 -3.85 13.66
CA GLU A 27 10.27 -3.96 13.37
C GLU A 27 10.73 -2.93 12.33
N LEU A 28 9.95 -2.72 11.26
CA LEU A 28 10.24 -1.69 10.25
C LEU A 28 10.23 -0.27 10.86
N ILE A 29 9.25 0.04 11.70
CA ILE A 29 9.17 1.34 12.40
C ILE A 29 10.33 1.49 13.39
N ALA A 30 10.69 0.42 14.10
CA ALA A 30 11.77 0.42 15.07
C ALA A 30 13.14 0.69 14.42
N ASN A 31 13.35 0.15 13.21
CA ASN A 31 14.56 0.33 12.41
C ASN A 31 14.73 1.75 11.84
N GLU A 32 13.66 2.54 11.78
CA GLU A 32 13.73 3.94 11.38
C GLU A 32 14.31 4.84 12.48
N LYS A 33 15.01 5.91 12.05
CA LYS A 33 15.51 6.94 12.97
C LYS A 33 14.33 7.55 13.73
N LEU A 34 14.46 7.74 15.05
CA LEU A 34 13.38 8.21 15.92
C LEU A 34 12.63 9.44 15.38
N LYS A 35 13.36 10.42 14.83
CA LYS A 35 12.79 11.65 14.25
C LYS A 35 12.03 11.44 12.94
N GLU A 36 12.30 10.36 12.20
CA GLU A 36 11.66 10.03 10.92
C GLU A 36 10.46 9.08 11.07
N ARG A 37 10.34 8.38 12.20
CA ARG A 37 9.25 7.38 12.43
C ARG A 37 7.86 7.95 12.14
N GLY A 38 7.57 9.17 12.58
CA GLY A 38 6.27 9.82 12.32
C GLY A 38 6.00 10.03 10.82
N ARG A 39 7.02 10.43 10.06
CA ARG A 39 6.93 10.59 8.60
C ARG A 39 6.77 9.24 7.91
N PHE A 40 7.50 8.22 8.36
CA PHE A 40 7.43 6.86 7.83
C PHE A 40 6.05 6.22 8.06
N MET A 41 5.54 6.24 9.31
CA MET A 41 4.20 5.76 9.64
C MET A 41 3.11 6.46 8.83
N ARG A 42 3.22 7.79 8.64
CA ARG A 42 2.30 8.54 7.79
C ARG A 42 2.36 8.07 6.34
N ALA A 43 3.55 7.80 5.80
CA ALA A 43 3.69 7.28 4.44
C ALA A 43 3.02 5.91 4.29
N MET A 44 3.23 4.99 5.23
CA MET A 44 2.57 3.67 5.23
C MET A 44 1.04 3.80 5.26
N LEU A 45 0.50 4.66 6.14
CA LEU A 45 -0.95 4.91 6.21
C LEU A 45 -1.50 5.47 4.89
N VAL A 46 -0.80 6.44 4.29
CA VAL A 46 -1.23 7.05 3.01
C VAL A 46 -1.16 6.04 1.86
N THR A 47 -0.17 5.13 1.85
CA THR A 47 -0.10 4.03 0.88
C THR A 47 -1.31 3.11 1.00
N GLY A 48 -1.68 2.69 2.22
CA GLY A 48 -2.89 1.92 2.46
C GLY A 48 -4.16 2.64 2.01
N ALA A 49 -4.23 3.95 2.25
CA ALA A 49 -5.34 4.79 1.78
C ALA A 49 -5.40 4.91 0.25
N ALA A 50 -4.25 4.98 -0.43
CA ALA A 50 -4.18 4.99 -1.89
C ALA A 50 -4.73 3.68 -2.48
N PHE A 51 -4.36 2.53 -1.89
CA PHE A 51 -4.96 1.25 -2.26
C PHE A 51 -6.47 1.23 -2.00
N ALA A 52 -6.91 1.71 -0.83
CA ALA A 52 -8.33 1.76 -0.47
C ALA A 52 -9.18 2.64 -1.41
N ALA A 53 -8.59 3.69 -1.98
CA ALA A 53 -9.24 4.58 -2.94
C ALA A 53 -9.51 3.89 -4.29
N ILE A 54 -8.71 2.89 -4.65
CA ILE A 54 -8.92 2.05 -5.82
C ILE A 54 -9.94 0.96 -5.49
N ASP A 55 -9.68 0.16 -4.45
CA ASP A 55 -10.61 -0.83 -3.90
C ASP A 55 -10.31 -1.06 -2.41
N LYS A 56 -11.32 -0.91 -1.56
CA LYS A 56 -11.20 -1.01 -0.09
C LYS A 56 -10.68 -2.36 0.40
N ARG A 57 -10.79 -3.43 -0.40
CA ARG A 57 -10.31 -4.77 -0.05
C ARG A 57 -8.80 -4.91 -0.16
N LEU A 58 -8.15 -4.12 -1.02
CA LEU A 58 -6.71 -4.21 -1.26
C LEU A 58 -5.85 -4.05 0.01
N PRO A 59 -5.98 -2.98 0.81
CA PRO A 59 -5.14 -2.83 2.00
C PRO A 59 -5.36 -3.97 3.01
N LEU A 60 -6.60 -4.48 3.14
CA LEU A 60 -6.93 -5.59 4.03
C LEU A 60 -6.28 -6.89 3.57
N LEU A 61 -6.41 -7.24 2.29
CA LEU A 61 -5.84 -8.47 1.75
C LEU A 61 -4.31 -8.43 1.72
N ILE A 62 -3.73 -7.28 1.39
CA ILE A 62 -2.27 -7.09 1.41
C ILE A 62 -1.73 -7.16 2.84
N SER A 63 -2.44 -6.61 3.84
CA SER A 63 -2.00 -6.71 5.24
C SER A 63 -2.07 -8.15 5.76
N GLU A 64 -3.10 -8.91 5.40
CA GLU A 64 -3.23 -10.33 5.76
C GLU A 64 -2.19 -11.23 5.06
N LEU A 65 -1.75 -10.85 3.85
CA LEU A 65 -0.72 -11.57 3.10
C LEU A 65 0.70 -11.34 3.68
N LEU A 66 0.91 -10.28 4.46
CA LEU A 66 2.23 -9.85 4.88
C LEU A 66 2.90 -10.87 5.80
N THR A 67 4.02 -11.39 5.34
CA THR A 67 4.94 -12.29 6.04
C THR A 67 6.38 -11.88 5.70
N GLU A 68 7.35 -12.50 6.36
CA GLU A 68 8.78 -12.28 6.11
C GLU A 68 9.22 -12.67 4.68
N ASN A 69 8.41 -13.49 3.98
CA ASN A 69 8.70 -13.96 2.63
C ASN A 69 7.81 -13.32 1.55
N THR A 70 6.96 -12.36 1.90
CA THR A 70 6.03 -11.75 0.94
C THR A 70 6.80 -11.03 -0.17
N THR A 71 6.47 -11.38 -1.40
CA THR A 71 7.12 -10.82 -2.59
C THR A 71 6.22 -9.83 -3.32
N LEU A 72 6.80 -9.08 -4.27
CA LEU A 72 6.01 -8.28 -5.21
C LEU A 72 5.06 -9.11 -6.07
N ASP A 73 5.41 -10.36 -6.37
CA ASP A 73 4.55 -11.26 -7.14
C ASP A 73 3.28 -11.63 -6.34
N ASP A 74 3.41 -11.86 -5.03
CA ASP A 74 2.26 -12.13 -4.16
C ASP A 74 1.34 -10.91 -4.07
N ILE A 75 1.92 -9.71 -3.94
CA ILE A 75 1.15 -8.45 -3.98
C ILE A 75 0.45 -8.29 -5.33
N ASN A 76 1.12 -8.58 -6.45
CA ASN A 76 0.51 -8.51 -7.78
C ASN A 76 -0.64 -9.50 -7.96
N LYS A 77 -0.54 -10.72 -7.40
CA LYS A 77 -1.62 -11.71 -7.41
C LYS A 77 -2.83 -11.21 -6.63
N VAL A 78 -2.64 -10.60 -5.46
CA VAL A 78 -3.72 -10.01 -4.67
C VAL A 78 -4.37 -8.84 -5.42
N ILE A 79 -3.59 -7.95 -6.02
CA ILE A 79 -4.14 -6.85 -6.82
C ILE A 79 -4.92 -7.39 -8.02
N SER A 80 -4.40 -8.40 -8.72
CA SER A 80 -5.06 -9.00 -9.88
C SER A 80 -6.33 -9.77 -9.53
N SER A 81 -6.42 -10.34 -8.33
CA SER A 81 -7.63 -11.04 -7.86
C SER A 81 -8.75 -10.07 -7.49
N VAL A 82 -8.40 -8.89 -6.97
CA VAL A 82 -9.35 -7.82 -6.64
C VAL A 82 -9.76 -7.03 -7.87
N ILE A 83 -8.79 -6.76 -8.77
CA ILE A 83 -8.95 -5.97 -9.99
C ILE A 83 -8.51 -6.83 -11.19
N PRO A 84 -9.42 -7.62 -11.78
CA PRO A 84 -9.12 -8.43 -12.95
C PRO A 84 -8.55 -7.57 -14.08
N GLY A 85 -7.41 -7.98 -14.63
CA GLY A 85 -6.75 -7.28 -15.74
C GLY A 85 -5.92 -6.05 -15.36
N ALA A 86 -5.73 -5.74 -14.06
CA ALA A 86 -4.92 -4.61 -13.59
C ALA A 86 -3.51 -4.55 -14.21
N PHE A 87 -2.90 -5.73 -14.43
CA PHE A 87 -1.59 -5.87 -15.05
C PHE A 87 -1.64 -6.63 -16.38
N SER A 88 -2.80 -6.69 -17.04
CA SER A 88 -2.90 -7.39 -18.33
C SER A 88 -1.94 -6.77 -19.34
N VAL A 89 -1.09 -7.62 -19.93
CA VAL A 89 -0.20 -7.23 -21.02
C VAL A 89 -1.02 -6.68 -22.18
N GLU A 90 -2.22 -7.22 -22.41
CA GLU A 90 -3.15 -6.78 -23.45
C GLU A 90 -3.45 -5.28 -23.39
N LYS A 91 -3.74 -4.71 -22.21
CA LYS A 91 -4.02 -3.26 -22.12
C LYS A 91 -2.81 -2.43 -22.53
N LYS A 92 -1.61 -2.84 -22.08
CA LYS A 92 -0.36 -2.14 -22.41
C LYS A 92 0.06 -2.34 -23.86
N LEU A 93 -0.22 -3.51 -24.42
CA LEU A 93 0.00 -3.83 -25.83
C LEU A 93 -0.97 -3.04 -26.71
N LEU A 94 -2.25 -2.96 -26.35
CA LEU A 94 -3.27 -2.13 -27.00
C LEU A 94 -2.87 -0.65 -26.97
N GLU A 95 -2.48 -0.10 -25.81
CA GLU A 95 -2.01 1.28 -25.71
C GLU A 95 -0.75 1.55 -26.56
N LEU A 96 0.14 0.57 -26.70
CA LEU A 96 1.33 0.68 -27.55
C LEU A 96 0.99 0.58 -29.05
N LEU A 97 0.07 -0.31 -29.42
CA LEU A 97 -0.41 -0.48 -30.79
C LEU A 97 -1.23 0.74 -31.26
N GLU A 98 -2.04 1.33 -30.39
CA GLU A 98 -2.78 2.57 -30.64
C GLU A 98 -1.82 3.75 -30.84
N LYS A 99 -0.76 3.85 -30.03
CA LYS A 99 0.29 4.88 -30.21
C LYS A 99 1.10 4.71 -31.49
N GLN A 100 1.31 3.49 -31.96
CA GLN A 100 2.03 3.23 -33.22
C GLN A 100 1.16 3.41 -34.46
N SER A 101 -0.16 3.23 -34.35
CA SER A 101 -1.07 3.32 -35.50
C SER A 101 -1.53 4.75 -35.84
N GLY A 102 -1.17 5.77 -35.03
CA GLY A 102 -1.36 7.17 -35.38
C GLY A 102 -2.82 7.60 -35.60
N LEU A 103 -3.78 6.81 -35.10
CA LEU A 103 -5.21 7.12 -35.19
C LEU A 103 -5.59 8.09 -34.07
N HIS A 104 -5.45 9.38 -34.36
CA HIS A 104 -6.30 10.43 -33.81
C HIS A 104 -7.52 10.62 -34.71
#